data_AF-A0A7V9PGL4-F1
#
_entry.id   AF-A0A7V9PGL4-F1
#
_cell.length_a   1.000
_cell.length_b   1.000
_cell.length_c   1.000
_cell.angle_alpha   90.00
_cell.angle_beta   90.00
_cell.angle_gamma   90.00
#
_symmetry.space_group_name_H-M   'P 1'
#
loop_
_entity.id
_entity.type
_entity.pdbx_description
1 polymer ?
#
loop_
_entity_poly.entity_id
_entity_poly.type
_entity_poly.pdbx_seq_one_letter_code
_entity_poly.pdbx_strand_id
1 'polypeptide(L)'
;LILRAKCRGCGEPISALYPAVELVTALIWTYMAWRFGASLAALSGAVFVTILFGIAMTDAREYIIPDEFSLGGLVIGLLFSVAGGLQTLGVALLGAAVGFGVLWLVGMLGTWAFKKDAMGGGDIKMMAMVGAFLGWQGVLLTIFLGALLGTLIFVPITLVKKDKLVPFGIFLALGAVATLLVGPQILEWYRGYLAAA
;
A
#
# COMPACT_ATOMS: atom_id res chain seq x y z
N LEU A 1 -19.88 -19.00 -11.32
CA LEU A 1 -20.90 -20.09 -11.24
C LEU A 1 -21.77 -20.21 -12.51
N ILE A 2 -22.30 -19.12 -13.07
CA ILE A 2 -23.19 -19.14 -14.26
C ILE A 2 -22.44 -19.51 -15.57
N LEU A 3 -21.16 -19.16 -15.68
CA LEU A 3 -20.33 -19.44 -16.87
C LEU A 3 -19.60 -20.80 -16.85
N ARG A 4 -19.84 -21.65 -15.84
CA ARG A 4 -19.18 -22.96 -15.65
C ARG A 4 -17.64 -22.93 -15.78
N ALA A 5 -17.01 -21.88 -15.26
CA ALA A 5 -15.56 -21.64 -15.36
C ALA A 5 -15.03 -21.58 -16.81
N LYS A 6 -15.87 -21.20 -17.78
CA LYS A 6 -15.47 -20.98 -19.17
C LYS A 6 -15.78 -19.56 -19.62
N CYS A 7 -14.88 -18.96 -20.38
CA CYS A 7 -15.08 -17.67 -21.02
C CYS A 7 -16.34 -17.67 -21.90
N ARG A 8 -17.22 -16.66 -21.77
CA ARG A 8 -18.47 -16.60 -22.55
C ARG A 8 -18.25 -16.46 -24.06
N GLY A 9 -17.21 -15.74 -24.46
CA GLY A 9 -16.90 -15.49 -25.87
C GLY A 9 -15.96 -16.52 -26.50
N CYS A 10 -15.14 -17.19 -25.69
CA CYS A 10 -14.00 -17.96 -26.18
C CYS A 10 -13.94 -19.41 -25.66
N GLY A 11 -14.74 -19.79 -24.66
CA GLY A 11 -14.82 -21.18 -24.16
C GLY A 11 -13.64 -21.66 -23.31
N GLU A 12 -12.53 -20.92 -23.31
CA GLU A 12 -11.32 -21.19 -22.52
C GLU A 12 -11.62 -21.25 -21.01
N PRO A 13 -10.98 -22.15 -20.24
CA PRO A 13 -11.12 -22.17 -18.79
C PRO A 13 -10.69 -20.84 -18.18
N ILE A 14 -11.57 -20.27 -17.34
CA ILE A 14 -11.25 -19.08 -16.56
C ILE A 14 -10.17 -19.48 -15.55
N SER A 15 -9.01 -18.82 -15.62
CA SER A 15 -7.92 -19.04 -14.67
C SER A 15 -8.41 -18.89 -13.23
N ALA A 16 -8.00 -19.81 -12.35
CA ALA A 16 -8.34 -19.79 -10.93
C ALA A 16 -7.90 -18.50 -10.22
N LEU A 17 -7.01 -17.72 -10.84
CA LEU A 17 -6.61 -16.41 -10.37
C LEU A 17 -7.78 -15.41 -10.31
N TYR A 18 -8.73 -15.48 -11.24
CA TYR A 18 -9.86 -14.56 -11.29
C TYR A 18 -10.82 -14.75 -10.10
N PRO A 19 -11.32 -15.97 -9.82
CA PRO A 19 -12.10 -16.23 -8.61
C PRO A 19 -11.35 -15.88 -7.32
N ALA A 20 -10.02 -16.10 -7.27
CA ALA A 20 -9.22 -15.75 -6.10
C ALA A 20 -9.15 -14.23 -5.88
N VAL A 21 -8.94 -13.45 -6.94
CA VAL A 21 -8.95 -11.97 -6.88
C VAL A 21 -10.32 -11.46 -6.43
N GLU A 22 -11.40 -11.96 -7.02
CA GLU A 22 -12.76 -11.59 -6.61
C GLU A 22 -13.03 -11.89 -5.14
N LEU A 23 -12.60 -13.07 -4.66
CA LEU A 23 -12.75 -13.46 -3.26
C LEU A 23 -11.93 -12.55 -2.34
N VAL A 24 -10.67 -12.26 -2.68
CA VAL A 24 -9.82 -11.38 -1.88
C VAL A 24 -10.40 -9.97 -1.83
N THR A 25 -10.87 -9.42 -2.95
CA THR A 25 -11.55 -8.13 -2.97
C THR A 25 -12.83 -8.15 -2.13
N ALA A 26 -13.66 -9.19 -2.24
CA ALA A 26 -14.85 -9.33 -1.41
C ALA A 26 -14.51 -9.36 0.10
N LEU A 27 -13.45 -10.07 0.48
CA LEU A 27 -12.96 -10.12 1.86
C LEU A 27 -12.45 -8.77 2.34
N ILE A 28 -11.68 -8.04 1.53
CA ILE A 28 -11.21 -6.68 1.85
C ILE A 28 -12.40 -5.77 2.15
N TRP A 29 -13.39 -5.73 1.27
CA TRP A 29 -14.55 -4.86 1.42
C TRP A 29 -15.42 -5.24 2.62
N THR A 30 -15.68 -6.55 2.79
CA THR A 30 -16.45 -7.05 3.93
C THR A 30 -15.75 -6.74 5.25
N TYR A 31 -14.43 -6.93 5.32
CA TYR A 31 -13.65 -6.65 6.51
C TYR A 31 -13.62 -5.16 6.86
N MET A 32 -13.48 -4.28 5.87
CA MET A 32 -13.55 -2.83 6.09
C MET A 32 -14.93 -2.37 6.57
N ALA A 33 -16.00 -2.89 5.97
CA ALA A 33 -17.36 -2.62 6.40
C ALA A 33 -17.65 -3.14 7.82
N TRP A 34 -17.10 -4.31 8.18
CA TRP A 34 -17.20 -4.84 9.54
C TRP A 34 -16.43 -4.00 10.56
N ARG A 35 -15.22 -3.53 10.20
CA ARG A 35 -14.32 -2.80 11.10
C ARG A 35 -14.76 -1.36 11.37
N PHE A 36 -15.23 -0.66 10.34
CA PHE A 36 -15.56 0.77 10.37
C PHE A 36 -17.07 1.05 10.27
N GLY A 37 -17.90 0.01 10.17
CA GLY A 37 -19.34 0.12 9.92
C GLY A 37 -19.67 0.55 8.49
N ALA A 38 -20.95 0.79 8.20
CA ALA A 38 -21.41 1.36 6.93
C ALA A 38 -21.10 2.87 6.87
N SER A 39 -19.81 3.22 6.80
CA SER A 39 -19.30 4.58 6.86
C SER A 39 -18.43 4.92 5.65
N LEU A 40 -18.19 6.22 5.44
CA LEU A 40 -17.28 6.68 4.39
C LEU A 40 -15.82 6.26 4.66
N ALA A 41 -15.44 6.12 5.94
CA ALA A 41 -14.14 5.59 6.32
C ALA A 41 -13.97 4.12 5.88
N ALA A 42 -15.02 3.31 5.99
CA ALA A 42 -15.01 1.93 5.49
C ALA A 42 -14.83 1.88 3.97
N LEU A 43 -15.55 2.74 3.23
CA LEU A 43 -15.42 2.84 1.78
C LEU A 43 -14.01 3.30 1.37
N SER A 44 -13.50 4.34 2.02
CA SER A 44 -12.16 4.88 1.80
C SER A 44 -11.07 3.82 2.05
N GLY A 45 -11.17 3.08 3.17
CA GLY A 45 -10.26 1.99 3.50
C GLY A 45 -10.35 0.81 2.52
N ALA A 46 -11.56 0.42 2.10
CA ALA A 46 -11.76 -0.66 1.14
C ALA A 46 -11.15 -0.32 -0.23
N VAL A 47 -11.38 0.90 -0.72
CA VAL A 47 -10.78 1.38 -1.97
C VAL A 47 -9.26 1.44 -1.85
N PHE A 48 -8.74 2.00 -0.76
CA PHE A 48 -7.30 2.08 -0.52
C PHE A 48 -6.61 0.70 -0.54
N VAL A 49 -7.12 -0.26 0.23
CA VAL A 49 -6.55 -1.62 0.29
C VAL A 49 -6.71 -2.35 -1.05
N THR A 50 -7.80 -2.10 -1.79
CA THR A 50 -7.99 -2.66 -3.13
C THR A 50 -6.95 -2.11 -4.13
N ILE A 51 -6.65 -0.81 -4.08
CA ILE A 51 -5.60 -0.20 -4.89
C ILE A 51 -4.24 -0.78 -4.54
N LEU A 52 -3.91 -0.89 -3.24
CA LEU A 52 -2.67 -1.52 -2.78
C LEU A 52 -2.54 -2.97 -3.21
N PHE A 53 -3.65 -3.72 -3.19
CA PHE A 53 -3.68 -5.10 -3.68
C PHE A 53 -3.37 -5.16 -5.18
N GLY A 54 -3.95 -4.25 -5.97
CA GLY A 54 -3.63 -4.10 -7.40
C GLY A 54 -2.15 -3.79 -7.63
N ILE A 55 -1.59 -2.82 -6.89
CA ILE A 55 -0.16 -2.48 -6.95
C ILE A 55 0.71 -3.68 -6.60
N ALA A 56 0.41 -4.38 -5.50
CA ALA A 56 1.17 -5.55 -5.09
C ALA A 56 1.13 -6.66 -6.16
N MET A 57 0.01 -6.84 -6.85
CA MET A 57 -0.12 -7.81 -7.93
C MET A 57 0.67 -7.42 -9.19
N THR A 58 0.66 -6.14 -9.60
CA THR A 58 1.41 -5.68 -10.77
C THR A 58 2.90 -5.66 -10.49
N ASP A 59 3.30 -5.23 -9.30
CA ASP A 59 4.69 -5.20 -8.84
C ASP A 59 5.27 -6.61 -8.72
N ALA A 60 4.49 -7.59 -8.22
CA ALA A 60 4.90 -9.00 -8.14
C ALA A 60 5.17 -9.67 -9.50
N ARG A 61 4.53 -9.19 -10.57
CA ARG A 61 4.59 -9.82 -11.89
C ARG A 61 5.54 -9.10 -12.82
N GLU A 62 5.39 -7.79 -12.89
CA GLU A 62 6.02 -6.95 -13.91
C GLU A 62 7.06 -5.99 -13.32
N TYR A 63 7.22 -5.92 -11.99
CA TYR A 63 8.10 -4.97 -11.29
C TYR A 63 7.79 -3.50 -11.62
N ILE A 64 6.53 -3.22 -11.94
CA ILE A 64 6.04 -1.90 -12.33
C ILE A 64 4.85 -1.53 -11.43
N ILE A 65 4.89 -0.30 -10.92
CA ILE A 65 3.77 0.36 -10.25
C ILE A 65 3.15 1.34 -11.24
N PRO A 66 1.95 1.06 -11.78
CA PRO A 66 1.30 1.94 -12.74
C PRO A 66 0.92 3.29 -12.13
N ASP A 67 1.05 4.34 -12.93
CA ASP A 67 0.72 5.71 -12.51
C ASP A 67 -0.78 5.86 -12.22
N GLU A 68 -1.63 5.05 -12.87
CA GLU A 68 -3.07 5.02 -12.66
C GLU A 68 -3.42 4.57 -11.24
N PHE A 69 -2.68 3.60 -10.67
CA PHE A 69 -2.89 3.17 -9.30
C PHE A 69 -2.31 4.17 -8.30
N SER A 70 -1.11 4.69 -8.55
CA SER A 70 -0.44 5.59 -7.61
C SER A 70 -1.01 7.01 -7.64
N LEU A 71 -0.98 7.70 -8.78
CA LEU A 71 -1.51 9.06 -8.92
C LEU A 71 -3.04 9.09 -8.89
N GLY A 72 -3.69 8.11 -9.52
CA GLY A 72 -5.15 7.98 -9.43
C GLY A 72 -5.60 7.70 -7.99
N GLY A 73 -4.89 6.82 -7.29
CA GLY A 73 -5.11 6.59 -5.87
C GLY A 73 -4.87 7.82 -5.00
N LEU A 74 -3.83 8.61 -5.29
CA LEU A 74 -3.57 9.88 -4.59
C LEU A 74 -4.77 10.84 -4.70
N VAL A 75 -5.29 11.03 -5.92
CA VAL A 75 -6.45 11.89 -6.16
C VAL A 75 -7.67 11.35 -5.41
N ILE A 76 -7.93 10.04 -5.47
CA ILE A 76 -9.04 9.40 -4.76
C ILE A 76 -8.89 9.59 -3.24
N GLY A 77 -7.69 9.44 -2.69
CA GLY A 77 -7.42 9.66 -1.26
C GLY A 77 -7.69 11.10 -0.83
N LEU A 78 -7.29 12.08 -1.63
CA LEU A 78 -7.60 13.48 -1.38
C LEU A 78 -9.11 13.76 -1.46
N LEU A 79 -9.82 13.18 -2.44
CA LEU A 79 -11.28 13.31 -2.56
C LEU A 79 -12.01 12.73 -1.34
N PHE A 80 -11.60 11.55 -0.87
CA PHE A 80 -12.13 10.97 0.37
C PHE A 80 -11.83 11.87 1.57
N SER A 81 -10.66 12.50 1.61
CA SER A 81 -10.28 13.40 2.71
C SER A 81 -11.09 14.68 2.77
N VAL A 82 -11.61 15.16 1.63
CA VAL A 82 -12.59 16.26 1.57
C VAL A 82 -13.96 15.80 2.07
N ALA A 83 -14.37 14.58 1.71
CA ALA A 83 -15.69 14.05 2.05
C ALA A 83 -15.79 13.51 3.50
N GLY A 84 -14.69 13.50 4.27
CA GLY A 84 -14.65 12.99 5.64
C GLY A 84 -14.37 11.49 5.74
N GLY A 85 -13.48 10.98 4.89
CA GLY A 85 -13.02 9.59 4.88
C GLY A 85 -12.12 9.24 6.06
N LEU A 86 -10.99 8.58 5.81
CA LEU A 86 -10.08 8.12 6.86
C LEU A 86 -9.37 9.26 7.63
N GLN A 87 -9.12 10.40 6.96
CA GLN A 87 -8.39 11.54 7.51
C GLN A 87 -8.95 12.85 6.95
N THR A 88 -8.54 13.98 7.54
CA THR A 88 -8.91 15.32 7.06
C THR A 88 -7.99 15.79 5.93
N LEU A 89 -8.47 16.69 5.08
CA LEU A 89 -7.71 17.23 3.94
C LEU A 89 -6.32 17.76 4.32
N GLY A 90 -6.21 18.50 5.43
CA GLY A 90 -4.92 19.05 5.87
C GLY A 90 -3.91 17.95 6.21
N VAL A 91 -4.36 16.89 6.90
CA VAL A 91 -3.53 15.73 7.24
C VAL A 91 -3.16 14.93 5.99
N ALA A 92 -4.09 14.80 5.04
CA ALA A 92 -3.86 14.09 3.78
C ALA A 92 -2.85 14.80 2.87
N LEU A 93 -2.95 16.12 2.72
CA LEU A 93 -1.99 16.91 1.93
C LEU A 93 -0.59 16.85 2.55
N LEU A 94 -0.50 17.03 3.87
CA LEU A 94 0.76 16.95 4.58
C LEU A 94 1.32 15.52 4.52
N GLY A 95 0.47 14.51 4.65
CA GLY A 95 0.83 13.11 4.47
C GLY A 95 1.37 12.81 3.08
N ALA A 96 0.72 13.30 2.03
CA ALA A 96 1.17 13.11 0.65
C ALA A 96 2.52 13.79 0.39
N ALA A 97 2.69 15.02 0.87
CA ALA A 97 3.95 15.75 0.78
C ALA A 97 5.10 15.05 1.52
N VAL A 98 4.84 14.57 2.75
CA VAL A 98 5.83 13.82 3.54
C VAL A 98 6.12 12.47 2.89
N GLY A 99 5.11 11.75 2.42
CA GLY A 99 5.26 10.46 1.73
C GLY A 99 6.15 10.56 0.49
N PHE A 100 5.86 11.54 -0.38
CA PHE A 100 6.68 11.83 -1.53
C PHE A 100 8.09 12.28 -1.12
N GLY A 101 8.18 13.27 -0.23
CA GLY A 101 9.45 13.91 0.13
C GLY A 101 10.43 12.97 0.82
N VAL A 102 9.95 12.12 1.74
CA VAL A 102 10.81 11.19 2.48
C VAL A 102 11.41 10.15 1.53
N LEU A 103 10.60 9.47 0.71
CA LEU A 103 11.14 8.48 -0.21
C LEU A 103 11.97 9.09 -1.34
N TRP A 104 11.59 10.27 -1.82
CA TRP A 104 12.40 10.98 -2.80
C TRP A 104 13.78 11.33 -2.24
N LEU A 105 13.84 11.80 -0.99
CA LEU A 105 15.10 12.10 -0.30
C LEU A 105 15.93 10.84 -0.09
N VAL A 106 15.32 9.74 0.37
CA VAL A 106 16.00 8.44 0.52
C VAL A 106 16.52 7.93 -0.83
N GLY A 107 15.72 8.00 -1.88
CA GLY A 107 16.12 7.62 -3.23
C GLY A 107 17.26 8.47 -3.77
N MET A 108 17.23 9.78 -3.56
CA MET A 108 18.31 10.70 -3.97
C MET A 108 19.61 10.41 -3.22
N LEU A 109 19.56 10.30 -1.88
CA LEU A 109 20.74 9.99 -1.06
C LEU A 109 21.30 8.60 -1.37
N GLY A 110 20.43 7.61 -1.57
CA GLY A 110 20.82 6.26 -1.97
C GLY A 110 21.50 6.25 -3.33
N THR A 111 20.95 6.98 -4.31
CA THR A 111 21.56 7.07 -5.65
C THR A 111 22.91 7.75 -5.62
N TRP A 112 23.06 8.79 -4.79
CA TRP A 112 24.35 9.45 -4.57
C TRP A 112 25.38 8.52 -3.90
N ALA A 113 24.98 7.76 -2.88
CA ALA A 113 25.87 6.87 -2.13
C ALA A 113 26.27 5.61 -2.92
N PHE A 114 25.31 4.96 -3.59
CA PHE A 114 25.51 3.68 -4.28
C PHE A 114 25.83 3.83 -5.78
N LYS A 115 25.79 5.06 -6.32
CA LYS A 115 25.98 5.38 -7.75
C LYS A 115 25.10 4.57 -8.70
N LYS A 116 23.95 4.13 -8.21
CA LYS A 116 22.93 3.33 -8.90
C LYS A 116 21.57 3.79 -8.40
N ASP A 117 20.55 3.73 -9.25
CA ASP A 117 19.19 4.06 -8.85
C ASP A 117 18.77 3.18 -7.68
N ALA A 118 18.69 3.79 -6.50
CA ALA A 118 18.45 3.07 -5.25
C ALA A 118 16.96 2.76 -5.03
N MET A 119 16.08 3.51 -5.68
CA MET A 119 14.64 3.44 -5.43
C MET A 119 13.83 3.80 -6.69
N GLY A 120 12.76 3.04 -6.96
CA GLY A 120 11.92 3.26 -8.13
C GLY A 120 11.03 4.49 -7.98
N GLY A 121 10.85 5.24 -9.07
CA GLY A 121 9.94 6.40 -9.09
C GLY A 121 8.48 6.03 -8.76
N GLY A 122 8.08 4.78 -9.04
CA GLY A 122 6.77 4.25 -8.68
C GLY A 122 6.54 4.19 -7.16
N ASP A 123 7.55 3.79 -6.38
CA ASP A 123 7.45 3.69 -4.92
C ASP A 123 7.24 5.07 -4.28
N ILE A 124 7.93 6.10 -4.81
CA ILE A 124 7.80 7.49 -4.36
C ILE A 124 6.37 8.00 -4.58
N LYS A 125 5.80 7.78 -5.78
CA LYS A 125 4.42 8.17 -6.09
C LYS A 125 3.41 7.38 -5.24
N MET A 126 3.65 6.09 -5.05
CA MET A 126 2.83 5.25 -4.19
C MET A 126 2.84 5.75 -2.74
N MET A 127 3.97 6.19 -2.19
CA MET A 127 3.99 6.74 -0.83
C MET A 127 3.31 8.08 -0.70
N ALA A 128 3.28 8.90 -1.75
CA ALA A 128 2.42 10.08 -1.78
C ALA A 128 0.94 9.69 -1.63
N MET A 129 0.49 8.66 -2.35
CA MET A 129 -0.85 8.11 -2.21
C MET A 129 -1.10 7.56 -0.80
N VAL A 130 -0.20 6.73 -0.26
CA VAL A 130 -0.32 6.20 1.10
C VAL A 130 -0.46 7.33 2.11
N GLY A 131 0.31 8.40 1.94
CA GLY A 131 0.21 9.59 2.78
C GLY A 131 -1.12 10.33 2.68
N ALA A 132 -1.77 10.35 1.53
CA ALA A 132 -3.10 10.93 1.40
C ALA A 132 -4.17 10.14 2.18
N PHE A 133 -4.06 8.81 2.27
CA PHE A 133 -5.02 7.99 3.03
C PHE A 133 -4.71 7.89 4.52
N LEU A 134 -3.43 7.75 4.88
CA LEU A 134 -3.01 7.44 6.26
C LEU A 134 -2.38 8.62 7.00
N GLY A 135 -2.17 9.75 6.32
CA GLY A 135 -1.46 10.90 6.87
C GLY A 135 0.04 10.66 7.06
N TRP A 136 0.75 11.67 7.57
CA TRP A 136 2.21 11.60 7.75
C TRP A 136 2.68 10.57 8.79
N GLN A 137 1.90 10.35 9.85
CA GLN A 137 2.23 9.31 10.84
C GLN A 137 2.16 7.93 10.20
N GLY A 138 1.13 7.72 9.37
CA GLY A 138 0.98 6.49 8.61
C GLY A 138 2.09 6.27 7.59
N VAL A 139 2.58 7.32 6.94
CA VAL A 139 3.75 7.25 6.04
C VAL A 139 4.97 6.67 6.75
N LEU A 140 5.33 7.25 7.89
CA LEU A 140 6.53 6.83 8.62
C LEU A 140 6.42 5.38 9.09
N LEU A 141 5.26 4.99 9.63
CA LEU A 141 5.01 3.62 10.06
C LEU A 141 5.01 2.65 8.87
N THR A 142 4.45 3.06 7.73
CA THR A 142 4.45 2.25 6.50
C THR A 142 5.86 1.99 6.00
N ILE A 143 6.71 3.02 5.94
CA ILE A 143 8.11 2.88 5.51
C ILE A 143 8.85 1.95 6.46
N PHE A 144 8.67 2.13 7.77
CA PHE A 144 9.30 1.30 8.78
C PHE A 144 8.88 -0.17 8.66
N LEU A 145 7.57 -0.44 8.63
CA LEU A 145 7.05 -1.80 8.51
C LEU A 145 7.39 -2.43 7.16
N GLY A 146 7.32 -1.68 6.08
CA GLY A 146 7.70 -2.15 4.75
C GLY A 146 9.19 -2.51 4.66
N ALA A 147 10.08 -1.66 5.19
CA ALA A 147 11.50 -1.95 5.27
C ALA A 147 11.81 -3.14 6.18
N LEU A 148 11.11 -3.27 7.32
CA LEU A 148 11.24 -4.39 8.23
C LEU A 148 10.83 -5.71 7.57
N LEU A 149 9.63 -5.76 6.98
CA LEU A 149 9.13 -6.94 6.26
C LEU A 149 10.02 -7.28 5.07
N GLY A 150 10.42 -6.27 4.30
CA GLY A 150 11.35 -6.41 3.20
C GLY A 150 12.66 -7.02 3.64
N THR A 151 13.27 -6.53 4.72
CA THR A 151 14.53 -7.05 5.24
C THR A 151 14.39 -8.49 5.76
N LEU A 152 13.35 -8.77 6.54
CA LEU A 152 13.10 -10.10 7.12
C LEU A 152 12.89 -11.18 6.05
N ILE A 153 12.27 -10.83 4.93
CA ILE A 153 11.97 -11.76 3.83
C ILE A 153 13.13 -11.79 2.82
N PHE A 154 13.71 -10.64 2.49
CA PHE A 154 14.78 -10.52 1.49
C PHE A 154 16.09 -11.13 1.95
N VAL A 155 16.55 -10.85 3.17
CA VAL A 155 17.86 -11.30 3.64
C VAL A 155 18.00 -12.83 3.56
N PRO A 156 17.05 -13.66 4.04
CA PRO A 156 17.11 -15.11 3.89
C PRO A 156 17.08 -15.57 2.43
N ILE A 157 16.28 -14.92 1.57
CA ILE A 157 16.15 -15.30 0.16
C ILE A 157 17.46 -15.05 -0.58
N THR A 158 18.10 -13.90 -0.37
CA THR A 158 19.35 -13.51 -1.05
C THR A 158 20.54 -14.37 -0.61
N LEU A 159 20.50 -14.90 0.63
CA LEU A 159 21.47 -15.87 1.12
C LEU A 159 21.35 -17.24 0.41
N VAL A 160 20.15 -17.60 -0.08
CA VAL A 160 19.89 -18.87 -0.77
C VAL A 160 19.90 -18.74 -2.30
N LYS A 161 19.46 -17.61 -2.85
CA LYS A 161 19.38 -17.31 -4.28
C LYS A 161 19.89 -15.89 -4.55
N LYS A 162 21.07 -15.79 -5.18
CA LYS A 162 21.82 -14.53 -5.33
C LYS A 162 21.21 -13.48 -6.28
N ASP A 163 20.26 -13.84 -7.15
CA ASP A 163 19.88 -12.97 -8.30
C ASP A 163 18.37 -12.75 -8.48
N LYS A 164 17.56 -12.79 -7.41
CA LYS A 164 16.17 -12.32 -7.52
C LYS A 164 16.06 -10.86 -7.14
N LEU A 165 15.73 -10.02 -8.13
CA LEU A 165 15.12 -8.72 -7.88
C LEU A 165 13.86 -8.96 -7.05
N VAL A 166 13.72 -8.23 -5.95
CA VAL A 166 12.55 -8.34 -5.10
C VAL A 166 11.77 -7.03 -5.19
N PRO A 167 10.49 -7.10 -5.57
CA PRO A 167 9.65 -5.91 -5.75
C PRO A 167 9.37 -5.27 -4.39
N PHE A 168 9.92 -4.08 -4.16
CA PHE A 168 9.85 -3.37 -2.88
C PHE A 168 8.43 -2.85 -2.59
N GLY A 169 7.68 -2.50 -3.63
CA GLY A 169 6.30 -2.01 -3.55
C GLY A 169 5.35 -3.00 -2.88
N ILE A 170 5.56 -4.32 -3.01
CA ILE A 170 4.79 -5.34 -2.26
C ILE A 170 4.96 -5.14 -0.75
N PHE A 171 6.18 -4.95 -0.27
CA PHE A 171 6.42 -4.80 1.16
C PHE A 171 5.90 -3.46 1.68
N LEU A 172 6.02 -2.39 0.89
CA LEU A 172 5.36 -1.12 1.22
C LEU A 172 3.84 -1.26 1.27
N ALA A 173 3.24 -2.00 0.33
CA ALA A 173 1.79 -2.23 0.31
C ALA A 173 1.34 -3.00 1.55
N LEU A 174 2.08 -4.05 1.94
CA LEU A 174 1.83 -4.80 3.17
C LEU A 174 2.02 -3.91 4.42
N GLY A 175 3.06 -3.09 4.45
CA GLY A 175 3.30 -2.11 5.51
C GLY A 175 2.17 -1.09 5.63
N ALA A 176 1.61 -0.64 4.51
CA ALA A 176 0.51 0.31 4.47
C ALA A 176 -0.81 -0.31 4.96
N VAL A 177 -1.09 -1.56 4.55
CA VAL A 177 -2.23 -2.32 5.09
C VAL A 177 -2.07 -2.54 6.59
N ALA A 178 -0.90 -2.98 7.06
CA ALA A 178 -0.64 -3.16 8.49
C ALA A 178 -0.80 -1.85 9.27
N THR A 179 -0.32 -0.74 8.70
CA THR A 179 -0.49 0.61 9.27
C THR A 179 -1.96 1.01 9.37
N LEU A 180 -2.78 0.73 8.36
CA LEU A 180 -4.22 1.02 8.43
C LEU A 180 -4.90 0.25 9.57
N LEU A 181 -4.53 -1.01 9.78
CA LEU A 181 -5.24 -1.90 10.72
C LEU A 181 -4.77 -1.79 12.17
N VAL A 182 -3.47 -1.59 12.37
CA VAL A 182 -2.81 -1.64 13.68
C VAL A 182 -2.10 -0.33 14.04
N GLY A 183 -1.98 0.61 13.07
CA GLY A 183 -1.29 1.87 13.28
C GLY A 183 -1.85 2.72 14.42
N PRO A 184 -3.18 2.89 14.57
CA PRO A 184 -3.74 3.64 15.69
C PRO A 184 -3.31 3.08 17.06
N GLN A 185 -3.34 1.75 17.21
CA GLN A 185 -2.97 1.06 18.46
C GLN A 185 -1.47 1.19 18.76
N ILE A 186 -0.62 1.12 17.72
CA ILE A 186 0.82 1.31 17.85
C ILE A 186 1.15 2.75 18.27
N LEU A 187 0.47 3.74 17.67
CA LEU A 187 0.67 5.15 17.98
C LEU A 187 0.19 5.49 19.39
N GLU A 188 -0.94 4.94 19.83
CA GLU A 188 -1.43 5.09 21.20
C GLU A 188 -0.49 4.45 22.21
N TRP A 189 0.00 3.23 21.95
CA TRP A 189 1.00 2.57 22.78
C TRP A 189 2.25 3.44 22.94
N TYR A 190 2.78 3.98 21.84
CA TYR A 190 3.95 4.86 21.87
C TYR A 190 3.71 6.16 22.65
N ARG A 191 2.54 6.79 22.49
CA ARG A 191 2.15 7.98 23.27
C ARG A 191 2.05 7.65 24.76
N GLY A 192 1.56 6.46 25.12
CA GLY A 192 1.48 5.99 26.51
C GLY A 192 2.84 5.91 27.18
N TYR A 193 3.87 5.42 26.49
CA TYR A 193 5.25 5.40 27.00
C TYR A 193 5.83 6.79 27.17
N LEU A 194 5.61 7.69 26.20
CA LEU A 194 6.10 9.07 26.28
C LEU A 194 5.40 9.91 27.35
N ALA A 195 4.15 9.60 27.67
CA ALA A 195 3.40 10.27 28.74
C ALA A 195 3.73 9.72 30.14
N ALA A 196 4.31 8.52 30.22
CA ALA A 196 4.74 7.89 31.46
C ALA A 196 6.23 8.14 31.81
N ALA A 197 6.98 8.79 30.92
CA ALA A 197 8.38 9.20 31.09
C ALA A 197 8.46 10.71 31.42
#